data_AF-A0A418M691-F1
#
_entry.id   AF-A0A418M691-F1
#
_cell.length_a   1.000
_cell.length_b   1.000
_cell.length_c   1.000
_cell.angle_alpha   90.00
_cell.angle_beta   90.00
_cell.angle_gamma   90.00
#
_symmetry.space_group_name_H-M   'P 1'
#
loop_
_entity.id
_entity.type
_entity.pdbx_description
1 polymer ?
#
loop_
_entity_poly.entity_id
_entity_poly.type
_entity_poly.pdbx_seq_one_letter_code
_entity_poly.pdbx_strand_id
1 'polypeptide(L)' 'MATKTNPHAAPDGGPKEGRFDAWWEWEKEREQERRDALTTEERDQEDKEARQIRRRRASELS' A
#
# COMPACT_ATOMS: atom_id res chain seq x y z
N MET A 1 5.43 -17.65 -3.88
CA MET A 1 5.84 -16.62 -4.84
C MET A 1 6.79 -15.68 -4.12
N ALA A 2 7.99 -15.42 -4.64
CA ALA A 2 8.87 -14.42 -4.06
C ALA A 2 8.23 -13.04 -4.28
N THR A 3 7.87 -12.35 -3.21
CA THR A 3 7.47 -10.94 -3.29
C THR A 3 8.67 -10.17 -3.82
N LYS A 4 8.58 -9.65 -5.06
CA LYS A 4 9.61 -8.76 -5.61
C LYS A 4 9.76 -7.61 -4.62
N THR A 5 10.96 -7.45 -4.06
CA THR A 5 11.31 -6.35 -3.16
C THR A 5 11.60 -5.09 -3.97
N ASN A 6 11.28 -3.91 -3.43
CA ASN A 6 11.54 -2.64 -4.09
C ASN A 6 13.06 -2.45 -4.30
N PRO A 7 13.56 -2.32 -5.54
CA PRO A 7 14.99 -2.18 -5.81
C PRO A 7 15.56 -0.84 -5.31
N HIS A 8 14.71 0.14 -5.06
CA HIS A 8 15.04 1.44 -4.49
C HIS A 8 14.89 1.48 -2.97
N ALA A 9 14.52 0.36 -2.33
CA ALA A 9 14.44 0.28 -0.87
C ALA A 9 15.81 -0.01 -0.23
N ALA A 10 16.07 0.67 0.88
CA ALA A 10 17.13 0.36 1.80
C ALA A 10 16.79 -0.91 2.62
N PRO A 11 17.74 -1.48 3.39
CA PRO A 11 17.51 -2.71 4.15
C PRO A 11 16.38 -2.62 5.19
N ASP A 12 16.04 -1.42 5.63
CA ASP A 12 14.92 -1.13 6.55
C ASP A 12 13.55 -1.08 5.85
N GLY A 13 13.53 -1.21 4.51
CA GLY A 13 12.33 -1.12 3.68
C GLY A 13 11.97 0.31 3.25
N GLY A 14 12.67 1.32 3.77
CA GLY A 14 12.48 2.73 3.40
C GLY A 14 13.17 3.08 2.08
N PRO A 15 12.97 4.30 1.56
CA PRO A 15 13.64 4.76 0.36
C PRO A 15 15.15 4.89 0.57
N LYS A 16 15.96 4.47 -0.41
CA LYS A 16 17.39 4.81 -0.45
C LYS A 16 17.59 6.32 -0.53
N GLU A 17 18.68 6.82 0.03
CA GLU A 17 19.03 8.24 -0.01
C GLU A 17 19.04 8.77 -1.45
N GLY A 18 18.35 9.89 -1.68
CA GLY A 18 18.20 10.50 -3.02
C GLY A 18 17.33 9.70 -4.01
N ARG A 19 16.63 8.66 -3.58
CA ARG A 19 15.79 7.79 -4.43
C ARG A 19 14.31 7.76 -4.02
N PHE A 20 13.86 8.73 -3.22
CA PHE A 20 12.46 8.79 -2.75
C PHE A 20 11.45 8.64 -3.89
N ASP A 21 11.59 9.44 -4.95
CA ASP A 21 10.64 9.43 -6.07
C ASP A 21 10.61 8.07 -6.77
N ALA A 22 11.77 7.47 -7.04
CA ALA A 22 11.85 6.15 -7.68
C ALA A 22 11.32 5.03 -6.77
N TRP A 23 11.57 5.11 -5.46
CA TRP A 23 11.01 4.18 -4.48
C TRP A 23 9.48 4.30 -4.43
N TRP A 24 8.97 5.52 -4.39
CA TRP A 24 7.54 5.80 -4.28
C TRP A 24 6.75 5.41 -5.53
N GLU A 25 7.28 5.70 -6.72
CA GLU A 25 6.63 5.29 -7.96
C GLU A 25 6.62 3.76 -8.11
N TRP A 26 7.68 3.06 -7.69
CA TRP A 26 7.68 1.60 -7.66
C TRP A 26 6.63 1.04 -6.67
N GLU A 27 6.52 1.59 -5.46
CA GLU A 27 5.53 1.15 -4.47
C GLU A 27 4.10 1.36 -5.00
N LYS A 28 3.84 2.50 -5.65
CA LYS A 28 2.55 2.78 -6.28
C LYS A 28 2.21 1.80 -7.39
N GLU A 29 3.14 1.54 -8.31
CA GLU A 29 2.93 0.58 -9.40
C GLU A 29 2.60 -0.81 -8.86
N ARG A 30 3.34 -1.26 -7.84
CA ARG A 30 3.13 -2.57 -7.23
C ARG A 30 1.84 -2.67 -6.44
N GLU A 31 1.46 -1.61 -5.74
CA GLU A 31 0.15 -1.55 -5.09
C GLU A 31 -0.98 -1.56 -6.13
N GLN A 32 -0.81 -0.87 -7.26
CA GLN A 32 -1.80 -0.92 -8.34
C GLN A 32 -1.90 -2.33 -8.95
N GLU A 33 -0.77 -2.98 -9.25
CA GLU A 33 -0.76 -4.38 -9.73
C GLU A 33 -1.44 -5.33 -8.73
N ARG A 34 -1.20 -5.14 -7.43
CA ARG A 34 -1.85 -5.91 -6.37
C ARG A 34 -3.36 -5.72 -6.42
N ARG A 35 -3.83 -4.47 -6.51
CA ARG A 35 -5.27 -4.15 -6.56
C ARG A 35 -5.91 -4.63 -7.86
N ASP A 36 -5.20 -4.62 -8.97
CA ASP A 36 -5.68 -5.14 -10.25
C ASP A 36 -5.83 -6.67 -10.22
N ALA A 37 -4.96 -7.37 -9.49
CA ALA A 37 -5.04 -8.80 -9.28
C ALA A 37 -6.18 -9.24 -8.34
N LEU A 38 -6.73 -8.32 -7.53
CA LEU A 38 -7.89 -8.61 -6.70
C LEU A 38 -9.17 -8.70 -7.53
N THR A 39 -10.04 -9.61 -7.13
CA THR A 39 -11.43 -9.65 -7.61
C THR A 39 -12.20 -8.41 -7.14
N THR A 40 -13.30 -8.08 -7.81
CA THR A 40 -14.18 -6.97 -7.40
C THR A 40 -14.64 -7.10 -5.95
N GLU A 41 -14.93 -8.32 -5.50
CA GLU A 41 -15.42 -8.58 -4.15
C GLU A 41 -14.33 -8.37 -3.08
N GLU A 42 -13.08 -8.75 -3.36
CA GLU A 42 -11.95 -8.50 -2.48
C GLU A 42 -11.64 -7.00 -2.37
N ARG A 43 -11.72 -6.25 -3.49
CA ARG A 43 -11.55 -4.79 -3.48
C ARG A 43 -12.63 -4.10 -2.65
N ASP A 44 -13.89 -4.51 -2.83
CA ASP A 44 -15.02 -3.98 -2.07
C ASP A 44 -14.88 -4.26 -0.56
N GLN A 45 -14.31 -5.41 -0.20
CA GLN A 45 -14.04 -5.76 1.18
C GLN A 45 -12.93 -4.87 1.78
N GLU A 46 -11.81 -4.68 1.08
CA GLU A 46 -10.75 -3.76 1.52
C GLU A 46 -11.27 -2.32 1.70
N ASP A 47 -12.11 -1.86 0.78
CA ASP A 47 -12.71 -0.52 0.85
C ASP A 47 -13.67 -0.38 2.04
N LYS A 48 -14.45 -1.43 2.37
CA LYS A 48 -15.31 -1.47 3.56
C LYS A 48 -14.49 -1.42 4.84
N GLU A 49 -13.42 -2.20 4.93
CA GLU A 49 -12.51 -2.22 6.07
C GLU A 49 -11.83 -0.86 6.27
N ALA A 50 -11.31 -0.26 5.19
CA ALA A 50 -10.71 1.07 5.23
C ALA A 50 -11.71 2.13 5.74
N ARG A 51 -12.98 2.08 5.31
CA ARG A 51 -14.04 2.97 5.80
C ARG A 51 -14.33 2.73 7.29
N GLN A 52 -14.37 1.47 7.74
CA GLN A 52 -14.63 1.14 9.13
C GLN A 52 -13.51 1.64 10.05
N ILE A 53 -12.24 1.46 9.65
CA ILE A 53 -11.08 1.97 10.39
C ILE A 53 -11.14 3.50 10.49
N ARG A 54 -11.46 4.20 9.40
CA ARG A 54 -11.61 5.67 9.41
C ARG A 54 -12.72 6.12 10.36
N ARG A 55 -13.88 5.45 10.33
CA ARG A 55 -15.00 5.76 11.26
C ARG A 55 -14.58 5.54 12.71
N ARG A 56 -13.92 4.42 13.01
CA ARG A 56 -13.45 4.10 14.36
C ARG A 56 -12.46 5.13 14.89
N ARG A 57 -11.47 5.53 14.08
CA ARG A 57 -10.51 6.58 14.45
C ARG A 57 -11.21 7.92 14.70
N ALA A 58 -12.22 8.27 13.90
CA ALA A 58 -12.99 9.48 14.10
C ALA A 58 -13.81 9.44 15.41
N SER A 59 -14.37 8.29 15.77
CA SER A 59 -15.08 8.12 17.05
C SER A 59 -14.17 8.06 18.27
N GLU A 60 -12.92 7.61 18.13
CA GLU A 60 -11.94 7.58 19.23
C GLU A 60 -11.30 8.97 19.49
N LEU A 61 -11.45 9.92 18.56
CA LEU A 61 -10.97 11.29 18.66
C LEU A 61 -12.06 12.30 19.09
N SER A 62 -13.30 11.84 19.30
CA SER A 62 -14.45 12.64 19.74
C SER A 62 -14.81 12.35 21.20
#